data_AF-A0A6I2VHE6-F1
#
_entry.id   AF-A0A6I2VHE6-F1
#
_cell.length_a   1.000
_cell.length_b   1.000
_cell.length_c   1.000
_cell.angle_alpha   90.00
_cell.angle_beta   90.00
_cell.angle_gamma   90.00
#
_symmetry.space_group_name_H-M   'P 1'
#
loop_
_entity.id
_entity.type
_entity.pdbx_description
1 polymer ?
#
loop_
_entity_poly.entity_id
_entity_poly.type
_entity_poly.pdbx_seq_one_letter_code
_entity_poly.pdbx_strand_id
1 'polypeptide(L)'
;MATTTITGYTDKVSVAPGAEISFHISVENADSAHVEIVRLIHGDEHPDGPGFIEEVIASSVAGDHPVKKQFVDVGNAVVVDDPADYLALTGPLTIHAYIFPTTPNKGRQVLLGRFSLTESAGYALGINGEGRLTFWVGDGSDTDEITSQVPLMHHTWYFVSASFDPRSGKALLHQEAVVGPYNGRLGKVAPFDHRSSVEQKLRIKPKSATTPFMWGAASNSAPIRGSYKDFTYNGKIDRSGVFDRALTIDEMKAVHAGQHLSPGPLVNWDTAEGYGPDGIDDLVRDTGPNALHGRGVQRPVRAMTGHNWSGKHDDWRVAPAEYGAIAFHDDAVTDCEWEPTLTWSVPEGTRSGAYAARVTIGDAEDHIPFFIRPKKATGPILYLMPTNSYLAYANEMIVHHVPVGQAILAHPAVLTEAEADYFQDPRYGRSTYDHHSDGAGVCFASWKRPILNMRPKWRSSAIGTTWQFPRDLSLIAWLENQGYEYDVATDHDLAEQGIDLLKQYSVVLTGSHPEYWHEAGLNDLEDYIADGGRLMYLGGNGFYWVISYREGEPELMEVRKGEAGMRAWQAEPGEYYHQTSAERGGIWRNR
;
A
#
# COMPACT_ATOMS: atom_id res chain seq x y z
N MET A 1 33.80 -0.45 8.24
CA MET A 1 33.00 -1.60 8.72
C MET A 1 31.62 -1.44 8.10
N ALA A 2 30.91 -2.52 7.80
CA ALA A 2 29.53 -2.39 7.31
C ALA A 2 28.68 -1.76 8.42
N THR A 3 27.89 -0.73 8.10
CA THR A 3 27.06 -0.02 9.08
C THR A 3 25.94 -0.95 9.58
N THR A 4 25.78 -1.06 10.89
CA THR A 4 24.64 -1.76 11.50
C THR A 4 23.40 -0.90 11.35
N THR A 5 22.34 -1.45 10.75
CA THR A 5 21.05 -0.75 10.59
C THR A 5 19.98 -1.53 11.33
N ILE A 6 19.20 -0.83 12.15
CA ILE A 6 18.09 -1.38 12.93
C ILE A 6 16.81 -0.73 12.42
N THR A 7 15.80 -1.54 12.13
CA THR A 7 14.45 -1.05 11.80
C THR A 7 13.42 -1.98 12.40
N GLY A 8 12.25 -1.46 12.71
CA GLY A 8 11.13 -2.28 13.16
C GLY A 8 9.82 -1.54 13.29
N TYR A 9 8.78 -2.32 13.57
CA TYR A 9 7.40 -1.88 13.76
C TYR A 9 6.68 -2.81 14.74
N THR A 10 5.46 -2.42 15.14
CA THR A 10 4.57 -3.26 15.97
C THR A 10 3.38 -3.77 15.18
N ASP A 11 2.84 -4.91 15.58
CA ASP A 11 1.61 -5.46 14.99
C ASP A 11 0.36 -4.60 15.26
N LYS A 12 0.39 -3.80 16.35
CA LYS A 12 -0.70 -2.92 16.79
C LYS A 12 -0.20 -1.52 17.08
N VAL A 13 -1.06 -0.54 16.81
CA VAL A 13 -0.82 0.88 17.10
C VAL A 13 -0.88 1.15 18.61
N SER A 14 -1.94 0.64 19.25
CA SER A 14 -2.28 0.88 20.65
C SER A 14 -2.75 -0.41 21.33
N VAL A 15 -2.45 -0.55 22.62
CA VAL A 15 -2.90 -1.67 23.46
C VAL A 15 -3.30 -1.19 24.85
N ALA A 16 -4.15 -1.95 25.53
CA ALA A 16 -4.44 -1.76 26.95
C ALA A 16 -3.58 -2.71 27.82
N PRO A 17 -3.37 -2.42 29.11
CA PRO A 17 -2.79 -3.37 30.06
C PRO A 17 -3.43 -4.76 29.96
N GLY A 18 -2.64 -5.81 30.08
CA GLY A 18 -3.07 -7.21 29.93
C GLY A 18 -3.20 -7.70 28.48
N ALA A 19 -3.13 -6.82 27.47
CA ALA A 19 -3.03 -7.21 26.08
C ALA A 19 -1.57 -7.48 25.67
N GLU A 20 -1.40 -8.15 24.52
CA GLU A 20 -0.09 -8.43 23.92
C GLU A 20 0.18 -7.51 22.73
N ILE A 21 1.44 -7.12 22.59
CA ILE A 21 1.99 -6.42 21.43
C ILE A 21 3.26 -7.12 20.96
N SER A 22 3.39 -7.29 19.65
CA SER A 22 4.53 -7.95 19.00
C SER A 22 5.40 -6.93 18.28
N PHE A 23 6.72 -7.10 18.40
CA PHE A 23 7.71 -6.24 17.75
C PHE A 23 8.39 -7.04 16.63
N HIS A 24 8.39 -6.46 15.43
CA HIS A 24 8.96 -7.03 14.23
C HIS A 24 10.24 -6.26 13.91
N ILE A 25 11.40 -6.86 14.16
CA ILE A 25 12.70 -6.19 14.09
C ILE A 25 13.51 -6.81 12.94
N SER A 26 14.06 -5.96 12.08
CA SER A 26 15.02 -6.32 11.04
C SER A 26 16.35 -5.62 11.29
N VAL A 27 17.43 -6.40 11.29
CA VAL A 27 18.78 -5.91 11.54
C VAL A 27 19.71 -6.35 10.43
N GLU A 28 20.53 -5.43 9.95
CA GLU A 28 21.66 -5.73 9.06
C GLU A 28 22.96 -5.78 9.86
N ASN A 29 23.81 -6.78 9.58
CA ASN A 29 25.16 -6.94 10.14
C ASN A 29 25.24 -7.26 11.65
N ALA A 30 24.19 -7.82 12.26
CA ALA A 30 24.23 -8.42 13.59
C ALA A 30 23.22 -9.57 13.74
N ASP A 31 23.41 -10.42 14.76
CA ASP A 31 22.57 -11.58 15.11
C ASP A 31 21.94 -11.49 16.50
N SER A 32 22.32 -10.47 17.30
CA SER A 32 21.76 -10.18 18.61
C SER A 32 21.56 -8.68 18.79
N ALA A 33 20.49 -8.27 19.45
CA ALA A 33 20.21 -6.90 19.83
C ALA A 33 19.65 -6.80 21.25
N HIS A 34 20.05 -5.76 21.98
CA HIS A 34 19.48 -5.48 23.30
C HIS A 34 18.18 -4.70 23.13
N VAL A 35 17.12 -5.12 23.82
CA VAL A 35 15.80 -4.48 23.75
C VAL A 35 15.36 -4.08 25.15
N GLU A 36 14.86 -2.86 25.28
CA GLU A 36 14.21 -2.35 26.50
C GLU A 36 12.88 -1.66 26.14
N ILE A 37 11.91 -1.70 27.05
CA ILE A 37 10.70 -0.88 26.92
C ILE A 37 10.95 0.46 27.60
N VAL A 38 10.65 1.55 26.89
CA VAL A 38 10.78 2.91 27.40
C VAL A 38 9.46 3.64 27.28
N ARG A 39 9.16 4.51 28.25
CA ARG A 39 8.08 5.49 28.18
C ARG A 39 8.65 6.81 27.67
N LEU A 40 8.08 7.32 26.59
CA LEU A 40 8.55 8.51 25.90
C LEU A 40 7.90 9.76 26.52
N ILE A 41 8.72 10.76 26.85
CA ILE A 41 8.28 12.01 27.48
C ILE A 41 8.53 13.19 26.55
N HIS A 42 9.73 13.33 25.99
CA HIS A 42 10.08 14.41 25.07
C HIS A 42 11.01 13.93 23.95
N GLY A 43 10.75 14.34 22.71
CA GLY A 43 11.48 13.90 21.53
C GLY A 43 12.57 14.86 21.03
N ASP A 44 12.38 16.18 21.20
CA ASP A 44 13.26 17.17 20.58
C ASP A 44 14.58 17.35 21.36
N GLU A 45 15.70 17.13 20.67
CA GLU A 45 17.08 17.29 21.17
C GLU A 45 17.62 18.72 21.03
N HIS A 46 16.80 19.69 20.60
CA HIS A 46 17.24 21.07 20.47
C HIS A 46 17.80 21.63 21.80
N PRO A 47 18.99 22.25 21.81
CA PRO A 47 19.69 22.65 23.05
C PRO A 47 18.97 23.73 23.86
N ASP A 48 18.09 24.52 23.22
CA ASP A 48 17.28 25.53 23.91
C ASP A 48 16.00 24.95 24.55
N GLY A 49 15.71 23.66 24.32
CA GLY A 49 14.57 22.94 24.87
C GLY A 49 14.94 22.07 26.08
N PRO A 50 14.00 21.24 26.57
CA PRO A 50 14.25 20.33 27.67
C PRO A 50 15.13 19.11 27.28
N GLY A 51 15.46 18.95 26.00
CA GLY A 51 16.21 17.81 25.45
C GLY A 51 15.38 16.53 25.35
N PHE A 52 15.97 15.46 24.84
CA PHE A 52 15.30 14.15 24.77
C PHE A 52 15.10 13.55 26.16
N ILE A 53 13.88 13.06 26.45
CA ILE A 53 13.52 12.50 27.76
C ILE A 53 12.71 11.22 27.56
N GLU A 54 13.19 10.14 28.16
CA GLU A 54 12.50 8.86 28.26
C GLU A 54 12.76 8.22 29.63
N GLU A 55 11.90 7.27 30.00
CA GLU A 55 12.00 6.50 31.24
C GLU A 55 12.04 5.01 30.90
N VAL A 56 13.06 4.29 31.38
CA VAL A 56 13.14 2.83 31.22
C VAL A 56 12.09 2.16 32.09
N ILE A 57 11.33 1.25 31.47
CA ILE A 57 10.24 0.52 32.10
C ILE A 57 10.67 -0.92 32.28
N ALA A 58 10.62 -1.39 33.54
CA ALA A 58 10.85 -2.78 33.85
C ALA A 58 9.86 -3.65 33.06
N SER A 59 10.39 -4.53 32.21
CA SER A 59 9.60 -5.37 31.32
C SER A 59 10.19 -6.78 31.27
N SER A 60 9.31 -7.77 31.06
CA SER A 60 9.71 -9.18 30.93
C SER A 60 10.53 -9.45 29.67
N VAL A 61 10.52 -8.51 28.72
CA VAL A 61 11.23 -8.59 27.46
C VAL A 61 12.55 -7.82 27.46
N ALA A 62 12.95 -7.19 28.56
CA ALA A 62 14.23 -6.51 28.64
C ALA A 62 15.40 -7.50 28.54
N GLY A 63 16.35 -7.26 27.63
CA GLY A 63 17.51 -8.13 27.44
C GLY A 63 17.93 -8.32 25.99
N ASP A 64 18.83 -9.27 25.76
CA ASP A 64 19.36 -9.58 24.43
C ASP A 64 18.44 -10.59 23.71
N HIS A 65 18.08 -10.28 22.46
CA HIS A 65 17.23 -11.10 21.62
C HIS A 65 17.92 -11.45 20.31
N PRO A 66 17.68 -12.67 19.76
CA PRO A 66 18.14 -13.01 18.43
C PRO A 66 17.45 -12.14 17.39
N VAL A 67 18.23 -11.55 16.49
CA VAL A 67 17.73 -10.72 15.39
C VAL A 67 18.28 -11.23 14.06
N LYS A 68 17.60 -10.88 12.97
CA LYS A 68 18.01 -11.21 11.62
C LYS A 68 17.58 -10.12 10.64
N LYS A 69 18.20 -10.11 9.46
CA LYS A 69 17.68 -9.35 8.32
C LYS A 69 16.37 -9.98 7.86
N GLN A 70 15.31 -9.20 7.86
CA GLN A 70 14.01 -9.57 7.29
C GLN A 70 13.79 -8.74 6.01
N PHE A 71 13.33 -9.41 4.96
CA PHE A 71 13.13 -8.80 3.63
C PHE A 71 11.68 -8.38 3.46
N VAL A 72 11.47 -7.31 2.70
CA VAL A 72 10.12 -6.84 2.33
C VAL A 72 9.79 -7.33 0.93
N ASP A 73 8.59 -7.84 0.73
CA ASP A 73 8.08 -8.20 -0.60
C ASP A 73 7.30 -7.02 -1.21
N VAL A 74 8.05 -6.13 -1.84
CA VAL A 74 7.59 -4.85 -2.38
C VAL A 74 6.73 -5.02 -3.63
N GLY A 75 5.78 -4.10 -3.83
CA GLY A 75 4.86 -4.06 -4.96
C GLY A 75 3.57 -4.81 -4.66
N ASN A 76 2.47 -4.40 -5.29
CA ASN A 76 1.18 -5.08 -5.14
C ASN A 76 0.90 -6.00 -6.33
N ALA A 77 0.07 -7.02 -6.08
CA ALA A 77 -0.25 -8.05 -7.06
C ALA A 77 -1.60 -8.69 -6.72
N VAL A 78 -2.12 -9.50 -7.65
CA VAL A 78 -3.20 -10.45 -7.34
C VAL A 78 -2.62 -11.85 -7.45
N VAL A 79 -2.82 -12.68 -6.43
CA VAL A 79 -2.42 -14.10 -6.41
C VAL A 79 -3.68 -14.95 -6.56
N VAL A 80 -3.68 -15.89 -7.50
CA VAL A 80 -4.84 -16.76 -7.75
C VAL A 80 -4.77 -18.02 -6.89
N ASP A 81 -5.88 -18.33 -6.20
CA ASP A 81 -6.05 -19.60 -5.50
C ASP A 81 -6.41 -20.70 -6.52
N ASP A 82 -5.43 -21.57 -6.79
CA ASP A 82 -5.51 -22.63 -7.80
C ASP A 82 -5.03 -23.99 -7.22
N PRO A 83 -5.71 -24.54 -6.20
CA PRO A 83 -5.25 -25.74 -5.50
C PRO A 83 -5.30 -27.01 -6.35
N ALA A 84 -6.05 -26.98 -7.46
CA ALA A 84 -6.20 -28.08 -8.41
C ALA A 84 -5.34 -27.91 -9.67
N ASP A 85 -4.46 -26.90 -9.71
CA ASP A 85 -3.52 -26.65 -10.80
C ASP A 85 -4.19 -26.48 -12.18
N TYR A 86 -5.39 -25.87 -12.24
CA TYR A 86 -6.06 -25.58 -13.51
C TYR A 86 -5.23 -24.63 -14.39
N LEU A 87 -4.50 -23.67 -13.80
CA LEU A 87 -3.69 -22.70 -14.52
C LEU A 87 -2.25 -23.20 -14.78
N ALA A 88 -1.90 -24.43 -14.40
CA ALA A 88 -0.64 -25.12 -14.71
C ALA A 88 -0.56 -25.59 -16.18
N LEU A 89 -0.96 -24.74 -17.13
CA LEU A 89 -1.14 -25.12 -18.52
C LEU A 89 0.19 -25.46 -19.21
N THR A 90 0.28 -26.68 -19.72
CA THR A 90 1.37 -27.15 -20.60
C THR A 90 0.88 -27.51 -22.01
N GLY A 91 -0.45 -27.47 -22.22
CA GLY A 91 -1.12 -27.64 -23.51
C GLY A 91 -1.40 -26.31 -24.20
N PRO A 92 -2.28 -26.29 -25.22
CA PRO A 92 -2.68 -25.04 -25.86
C PRO A 92 -3.35 -24.10 -24.87
N LEU A 93 -3.11 -22.80 -25.01
CA LEU A 93 -3.68 -21.79 -24.12
C LEU A 93 -3.93 -20.47 -24.85
N THR A 94 -4.80 -19.65 -24.28
CA THR A 94 -4.92 -18.22 -24.61
C THR A 94 -5.09 -17.42 -23.34
N ILE A 95 -4.43 -16.27 -23.25
CA ILE A 95 -4.54 -15.34 -22.14
C ILE A 95 -4.86 -13.95 -22.68
N HIS A 96 -5.80 -13.23 -22.04
CA HIS A 96 -6.19 -11.88 -22.45
C HIS A 96 -6.47 -10.96 -21.26
N ALA A 97 -6.39 -9.65 -21.50
CA ALA A 97 -6.75 -8.62 -20.53
C ALA A 97 -7.03 -7.27 -21.22
N TYR A 98 -7.72 -6.38 -20.51
CA TYR A 98 -7.59 -4.95 -20.73
C TYR A 98 -6.48 -4.38 -19.84
N ILE A 99 -5.59 -3.56 -20.41
CA ILE A 99 -4.44 -2.99 -19.69
C ILE A 99 -4.29 -1.49 -19.94
N PHE A 100 -3.74 -0.78 -18.97
CA PHE A 100 -3.41 0.64 -19.00
C PHE A 100 -2.01 0.86 -18.43
N PRO A 101 -0.94 0.68 -19.22
CA PRO A 101 0.43 0.78 -18.71
C PRO A 101 0.77 2.22 -18.34
N THR A 102 1.33 2.47 -17.15
CA THR A 102 1.77 3.81 -16.74
C THR A 102 3.26 4.02 -17.03
N THR A 103 4.08 2.98 -16.88
CA THR A 103 5.53 3.01 -17.21
C THR A 103 5.97 1.85 -18.12
N PRO A 104 5.49 1.76 -19.38
CA PRO A 104 5.83 0.63 -20.26
C PRO A 104 7.33 0.47 -20.51
N ASN A 105 8.12 1.55 -20.40
CA ASN A 105 9.57 1.52 -20.66
C ASN A 105 10.42 1.22 -19.40
N LYS A 106 9.82 0.82 -18.27
CA LYS A 106 10.52 0.58 -16.99
C LYS A 106 11.12 -0.83 -16.90
N GLY A 107 11.63 -1.36 -18.01
CA GLY A 107 12.11 -2.74 -18.07
C GLY A 107 10.99 -3.77 -18.22
N ARG A 108 11.33 -5.04 -17.98
CA ARG A 108 10.41 -6.18 -18.17
C ARG A 108 9.38 -6.25 -17.05
N GLN A 109 8.11 -6.43 -17.41
CA GLN A 109 6.96 -6.43 -16.49
C GLN A 109 6.01 -7.55 -16.84
N VAL A 110 5.38 -8.17 -15.84
CA VAL A 110 4.37 -9.22 -16.02
C VAL A 110 2.98 -8.65 -15.78
N LEU A 111 2.11 -8.80 -16.76
CA LEU A 111 0.70 -8.44 -16.63
C LEU A 111 -0.05 -9.57 -15.94
N LEU A 112 0.05 -10.78 -16.50
CA LEU A 112 -0.65 -11.97 -16.04
C LEU A 112 0.18 -13.22 -16.37
N GLY A 113 0.25 -14.19 -15.47
CA GLY A 113 0.82 -15.49 -15.79
C GLY A 113 1.15 -16.36 -14.60
N ARG A 114 1.46 -17.63 -14.88
CA ARG A 114 2.04 -18.58 -13.94
C ARG A 114 3.47 -18.82 -14.38
N PHE A 115 4.39 -17.96 -13.93
CA PHE A 115 5.78 -17.97 -14.35
C PHE A 115 6.73 -17.85 -13.16
N SER A 116 7.75 -18.70 -13.13
CA SER A 116 8.83 -18.68 -12.14
C SER A 116 10.15 -18.31 -12.82
N LEU A 117 10.77 -17.24 -12.35
CA LEU A 117 12.07 -16.77 -12.85
C LEU A 117 13.19 -17.71 -12.44
N THR A 118 13.18 -18.19 -11.20
CA THR A 118 14.19 -19.13 -10.70
C THR A 118 14.12 -20.48 -11.40
N GLU A 119 12.90 -20.96 -11.71
CA GLU A 119 12.73 -22.22 -12.44
C GLU A 119 12.88 -22.04 -13.95
N SER A 120 12.77 -20.81 -14.47
CA SER A 120 12.62 -20.56 -15.93
C SER A 120 11.50 -21.41 -16.54
N ALA A 121 10.36 -21.48 -15.85
CA ALA A 121 9.23 -22.34 -16.20
C ALA A 121 7.90 -21.57 -16.18
N GLY A 122 6.95 -22.04 -16.99
CA GLY A 122 5.59 -21.52 -17.06
C GLY A 122 5.31 -20.67 -18.30
N TYR A 123 4.33 -19.77 -18.18
CA TYR A 123 3.97 -18.81 -19.23
C TYR A 123 3.55 -17.47 -18.63
N ALA A 124 3.77 -16.39 -19.37
CA ALA A 124 3.30 -15.05 -18.99
C ALA A 124 3.06 -14.14 -20.18
N LEU A 125 2.07 -13.26 -20.02
CA LEU A 125 1.83 -12.09 -20.86
C LEU A 125 2.38 -10.87 -20.13
N GLY A 126 3.13 -10.02 -20.83
CA GLY A 126 3.80 -8.88 -20.20
C GLY A 126 4.36 -7.86 -21.18
N ILE A 127 5.25 -7.03 -20.66
CA ILE A 127 5.92 -5.95 -21.40
C ILE A 127 7.42 -6.23 -21.35
N ASN A 128 8.13 -6.09 -22.47
CA ASN A 128 9.58 -6.23 -22.51
C ASN A 128 10.30 -4.90 -22.23
N GLY A 129 11.64 -4.92 -22.20
CA GLY A 129 12.44 -3.73 -21.91
C GLY A 129 12.35 -2.59 -22.94
N GLU A 130 11.76 -2.83 -24.11
CA GLU A 130 11.51 -1.82 -25.14
C GLU A 130 10.07 -1.25 -25.07
N GLY A 131 9.29 -1.61 -24.04
CA GLY A 131 7.91 -1.17 -23.90
C GLY A 131 6.94 -1.85 -24.87
N ARG A 132 7.29 -3.01 -25.41
CA ARG A 132 6.44 -3.78 -26.33
C ARG A 132 5.71 -4.88 -25.58
N LEU A 133 4.49 -5.19 -26.02
CA LEU A 133 3.75 -6.35 -25.54
C LEU A 133 4.51 -7.62 -25.95
N THR A 134 4.66 -8.55 -25.02
CA THR A 134 5.35 -9.82 -25.24
C THR A 134 4.63 -10.95 -24.52
N PHE A 135 4.58 -12.11 -25.14
CA PHE A 135 4.19 -13.37 -24.50
C PHE A 135 5.37 -14.33 -24.52
N TRP A 136 5.65 -14.98 -23.40
CA TRP A 136 6.76 -15.92 -23.28
C TRP A 136 6.41 -17.19 -22.53
N VAL A 137 7.17 -18.25 -22.81
CA VAL A 137 7.08 -19.57 -22.18
C VAL A 137 8.46 -20.03 -21.72
N GLY A 138 8.52 -20.87 -20.69
CA GLY A 138 9.76 -21.49 -20.20
C GLY A 138 9.62 -22.99 -19.97
N ASP A 139 10.68 -23.77 -20.24
CA ASP A 139 10.69 -25.24 -20.09
C ASP A 139 11.42 -25.76 -18.85
N GLY A 140 11.95 -24.88 -18.01
CA GLY A 140 12.83 -25.23 -16.90
C GLY A 140 14.31 -25.02 -17.18
N SER A 141 14.69 -24.66 -18.41
CA SER A 141 16.09 -24.47 -18.82
C SER A 141 16.30 -23.22 -19.69
N ASP A 142 15.34 -22.88 -20.55
CA ASP A 142 15.39 -21.71 -21.43
C ASP A 142 13.99 -21.11 -21.59
N THR A 143 13.94 -19.90 -22.17
CA THR A 143 12.70 -19.16 -22.46
C THR A 143 12.62 -18.79 -23.93
N ASP A 144 11.40 -18.78 -24.50
CA ASP A 144 11.15 -18.31 -25.86
C ASP A 144 9.94 -17.38 -25.88
N GLU A 145 9.96 -16.38 -26.76
CA GLU A 145 8.98 -15.28 -26.72
C GLU A 145 8.54 -14.79 -28.11
N ILE A 146 7.34 -14.22 -28.15
CA ILE A 146 6.77 -13.48 -29.28
C ILE A 146 6.48 -12.04 -28.83
N THR A 147 6.85 -11.06 -29.65
CA THR A 147 6.79 -9.63 -29.31
C THR A 147 6.01 -8.85 -30.37
N SER A 148 5.28 -7.82 -29.94
CA SER A 148 4.50 -6.97 -30.84
C SER A 148 5.37 -6.05 -31.70
N GLN A 149 4.86 -5.71 -32.89
CA GLN A 149 5.58 -4.88 -33.86
C GLN A 149 5.61 -3.39 -33.50
N VAL A 150 4.76 -2.95 -32.57
CA VAL A 150 4.66 -1.55 -32.12
C VAL A 150 4.63 -1.49 -30.58
N PRO A 151 5.22 -0.45 -29.96
CA PRO A 151 5.25 -0.34 -28.50
C PRO A 151 3.85 -0.04 -27.94
N LEU A 152 3.67 -0.36 -26.65
CA LEU A 152 2.56 0.13 -25.85
C LEU A 152 2.82 1.60 -25.50
N MET A 153 1.76 2.39 -25.42
CA MET A 153 1.88 3.77 -24.95
C MET A 153 1.29 3.98 -23.59
N HIS A 154 2.04 4.75 -22.80
CA HIS A 154 1.68 5.04 -21.43
C HIS A 154 0.31 5.73 -21.37
N HIS A 155 -0.46 5.41 -20.34
CA HIS A 155 -1.78 5.99 -20.06
C HIS A 155 -2.78 5.85 -21.22
N THR A 156 -2.76 4.69 -21.89
CA THR A 156 -3.70 4.33 -22.95
C THR A 156 -4.23 2.93 -22.70
N TRP A 157 -5.55 2.74 -22.77
CA TRP A 157 -6.12 1.40 -22.65
C TRP A 157 -5.83 0.56 -23.89
N TYR A 158 -5.54 -0.72 -23.68
CA TYR A 158 -5.42 -1.73 -24.73
C TYR A 158 -6.20 -2.98 -24.35
N PHE A 159 -6.83 -3.61 -25.33
CA PHE A 159 -7.10 -5.03 -25.27
C PHE A 159 -5.86 -5.78 -25.75
N VAL A 160 -5.38 -6.74 -24.97
CA VAL A 160 -4.21 -7.55 -25.29
C VAL A 160 -4.53 -9.03 -25.15
N SER A 161 -4.00 -9.85 -26.05
CA SER A 161 -4.22 -11.29 -26.03
C SER A 161 -3.07 -12.05 -26.66
N ALA A 162 -2.73 -13.20 -26.09
CA ALA A 162 -1.76 -14.13 -26.66
C ALA A 162 -2.30 -15.55 -26.65
N SER A 163 -2.12 -16.30 -27.74
CA SER A 163 -2.39 -17.74 -27.79
C SER A 163 -1.16 -18.52 -28.18
N PHE A 164 -1.07 -19.75 -27.68
CA PHE A 164 0.02 -20.65 -27.97
C PHE A 164 -0.46 -22.09 -28.06
N ASP A 165 -0.05 -22.81 -29.10
CA ASP A 165 -0.22 -24.26 -29.22
C ASP A 165 1.15 -24.97 -29.19
N PRO A 166 1.54 -25.59 -28.06
CA PRO A 166 2.82 -26.28 -27.92
C PRO A 166 3.02 -27.47 -28.89
N ARG A 167 1.94 -27.99 -29.49
CA ARG A 167 2.04 -29.10 -30.45
C ARG A 167 2.60 -28.63 -31.79
N SER A 168 2.11 -27.51 -32.30
CA SER A 168 2.59 -26.89 -33.54
C SER A 168 3.73 -25.90 -33.32
N GLY A 169 3.88 -25.38 -32.10
CA GLY A 169 4.75 -24.25 -31.75
C GLY A 169 4.17 -22.90 -32.18
N LYS A 170 2.95 -22.85 -32.70
CA LYS A 170 2.34 -21.61 -33.19
C LYS A 170 1.94 -20.71 -32.02
N ALA A 171 2.48 -19.49 -31.99
CA ALA A 171 2.09 -18.42 -31.09
C ALA A 171 1.47 -17.26 -31.88
N LEU A 172 0.40 -16.69 -31.34
CA LEU A 172 -0.23 -15.47 -31.83
C LEU A 172 -0.22 -14.43 -30.73
N LEU A 173 0.05 -13.18 -31.09
CA LEU A 173 0.01 -12.04 -30.18
C LEU A 173 -0.80 -10.91 -30.81
N HIS A 174 -1.75 -10.35 -30.07
CA HIS A 174 -2.60 -9.26 -30.50
C HIS A 174 -2.65 -8.14 -29.46
N GLN A 175 -2.54 -6.90 -29.93
CA GLN A 175 -2.87 -5.70 -29.17
C GLN A 175 -3.75 -4.78 -30.01
N GLU A 176 -4.71 -4.12 -29.35
CA GLU A 176 -5.59 -3.11 -29.94
C GLU A 176 -5.87 -2.02 -28.91
N ALA A 177 -5.65 -0.75 -29.28
CA ALA A 177 -5.90 0.38 -28.39
C ALA A 177 -7.41 0.62 -28.23
N VAL A 178 -7.86 0.82 -26.99
CA VAL A 178 -9.26 1.04 -26.60
C VAL A 178 -9.44 2.50 -26.18
N VAL A 179 -9.43 3.39 -27.17
CA VAL A 179 -9.46 4.84 -26.93
C VAL A 179 -10.89 5.39 -26.95
N GLY A 180 -11.33 5.85 -25.78
CA GLY A 180 -12.55 6.62 -25.56
C GLY A 180 -12.26 8.11 -25.40
N PRO A 181 -13.29 8.96 -25.27
CA PRO A 181 -13.12 10.39 -25.00
C PRO A 181 -12.59 10.70 -23.59
N TYR A 182 -12.72 9.75 -22.65
CA TYR A 182 -12.52 9.98 -21.21
C TYR A 182 -11.58 8.99 -20.52
N ASN A 183 -11.26 7.87 -21.16
CA ASN A 183 -10.59 6.74 -20.51
C ASN A 183 -9.07 6.74 -20.69
N GLY A 184 -8.48 7.72 -21.36
CA GLY A 184 -7.05 7.75 -21.66
C GLY A 184 -6.48 9.14 -21.78
N ARG A 185 -5.14 9.22 -21.83
CA ARG A 185 -4.41 10.49 -21.93
C ARG A 185 -4.72 11.28 -23.21
N LEU A 186 -4.94 10.54 -24.30
CA LEU A 186 -5.28 11.09 -25.61
C LEU A 186 -6.64 10.55 -26.06
N GLY A 187 -7.44 11.41 -26.69
CA GLY A 187 -8.70 11.02 -27.30
C GLY A 187 -8.55 10.56 -28.76
N LYS A 188 -9.68 10.20 -29.38
CA LYS A 188 -9.78 9.64 -30.75
C LYS A 188 -9.21 10.52 -31.87
N VAL A 189 -8.94 11.80 -31.60
CA VAL A 189 -8.38 12.74 -32.58
C VAL A 189 -6.87 12.60 -32.73
N ALA A 190 -6.19 11.94 -31.77
CA ALA A 190 -4.78 11.65 -31.90
C ALA A 190 -4.58 10.57 -32.99
N PRO A 191 -3.76 10.83 -34.03
CA PRO A 191 -3.53 9.88 -35.11
C PRO A 191 -2.59 8.77 -34.64
N PHE A 192 -3.13 7.80 -33.91
CA PHE A 192 -2.37 6.78 -33.21
C PHE A 192 -2.94 5.38 -33.52
N ASP A 193 -2.31 4.66 -34.44
CA ASP A 193 -2.61 3.26 -34.74
C ASP A 193 -1.51 2.36 -34.16
N HIS A 194 -1.76 1.85 -32.96
CA HIS A 194 -0.88 0.90 -32.27
C HIS A 194 -1.53 -0.50 -32.21
N ARG A 195 -2.36 -0.82 -33.20
CA ARG A 195 -2.81 -2.19 -33.41
C ARG A 195 -1.63 -3.03 -33.92
N SER A 196 -1.47 -4.23 -33.36
CA SER A 196 -0.50 -5.20 -33.85
C SER A 196 -1.07 -6.60 -33.71
N SER A 197 -0.83 -7.43 -34.73
CA SER A 197 -1.12 -8.87 -34.72
C SER A 197 0.08 -9.59 -35.31
N VAL A 198 0.73 -10.44 -34.51
CA VAL A 198 1.96 -11.14 -34.89
C VAL A 198 1.73 -12.64 -34.74
N GLU A 199 2.32 -13.39 -35.68
CA GLU A 199 2.40 -14.85 -35.62
C GLU A 199 3.88 -15.25 -35.64
N GLN A 200 4.25 -16.16 -34.74
CA GLN A 200 5.60 -16.72 -34.69
C GLN A 200 5.54 -18.18 -34.30
N LYS A 201 6.56 -18.95 -34.70
CA LYS A 201 6.78 -20.30 -34.18
C LYS A 201 7.77 -20.25 -33.02
N LEU A 202 7.29 -20.53 -31.80
CA LEU A 202 8.16 -20.74 -30.64
C LEU A 202 8.74 -22.16 -30.67
N ARG A 203 9.94 -22.29 -30.13
CA ARG A 203 10.77 -23.50 -30.18
C ARG A 203 10.63 -24.35 -28.92
N ILE A 204 10.13 -23.75 -27.84
CA ILE A 204 10.06 -24.35 -26.51
C ILE A 204 8.63 -24.78 -26.17
N LYS A 205 8.50 -25.86 -25.41
CA LYS A 205 7.22 -26.30 -24.82
C LYS A 205 7.21 -25.96 -23.34
N PRO A 206 6.17 -25.27 -22.81
CA PRO A 206 6.14 -24.84 -21.43
C PRO A 206 6.15 -26.04 -20.49
N LYS A 207 6.97 -25.93 -19.45
CA LYS A 207 6.86 -26.73 -18.24
C LYS A 207 6.02 -25.95 -17.24
N SER A 208 5.21 -26.62 -16.41
CA SER A 208 4.52 -25.93 -15.33
C SER A 208 5.52 -25.37 -14.31
N ALA A 209 5.29 -24.13 -13.88
CA ALA A 209 5.94 -23.56 -12.71
C ALA A 209 5.28 -24.09 -11.42
N THR A 210 6.06 -24.21 -10.34
CA THR A 210 5.51 -24.53 -9.01
C THR A 210 4.86 -23.33 -8.32
N THR A 211 5.12 -22.13 -8.83
CA THR A 211 4.63 -20.85 -8.29
C THR A 211 3.17 -20.61 -8.70
N PRO A 212 2.41 -19.77 -7.96
CA PRO A 212 1.02 -19.47 -8.28
C PRO A 212 0.90 -18.63 -9.56
N PHE A 213 -0.31 -18.61 -10.13
CA PHE A 213 -0.66 -17.63 -11.15
C PHE A 213 -0.82 -16.26 -10.49
N MET A 214 -0.22 -15.22 -11.08
CA MET A 214 -0.25 -13.86 -10.56
C MET A 214 -0.63 -12.83 -11.62
N TRP A 215 -1.19 -11.73 -11.13
CA TRP A 215 -1.35 -10.49 -11.89
C TRP A 215 -0.36 -9.47 -11.38
N GLY A 216 0.23 -8.71 -12.30
CA GLY A 216 1.10 -7.59 -11.98
C GLY A 216 2.49 -7.95 -11.46
N ALA A 217 2.88 -9.23 -11.47
CA ALA A 217 4.22 -9.69 -11.10
C ALA A 217 4.50 -11.12 -11.59
N ALA A 218 5.78 -11.49 -11.69
CA ALA A 218 6.25 -12.88 -11.72
C ALA A 218 6.80 -13.28 -10.35
N SER A 219 6.96 -14.59 -10.14
CA SER A 219 7.61 -15.10 -8.94
C SER A 219 9.11 -15.28 -9.17
N ASN A 220 9.89 -14.85 -8.18
CA ASN A 220 11.31 -15.13 -8.09
C ASN A 220 11.64 -15.69 -6.70
N SER A 221 12.83 -16.24 -6.54
CA SER A 221 13.33 -16.71 -5.26
C SER A 221 14.84 -16.54 -5.17
N ALA A 222 15.34 -16.35 -3.95
CA ALA A 222 16.77 -16.35 -3.67
C ALA A 222 17.04 -17.10 -2.36
N PRO A 223 18.19 -17.79 -2.22
CA PRO A 223 18.46 -18.67 -1.08
C PRO A 223 18.28 -18.03 0.32
N ILE A 224 18.58 -16.74 0.46
CA ILE A 224 18.47 -16.01 1.73
C ILE A 224 17.13 -15.28 1.86
N ARG A 225 16.61 -14.70 0.77
CA ARG A 225 15.37 -13.91 0.77
C ARG A 225 14.10 -14.78 0.80
N GLY A 226 14.18 -16.01 0.32
CA GLY A 226 13.00 -16.81 0.01
C GLY A 226 12.35 -16.33 -1.29
N SER A 227 11.05 -16.58 -1.43
CA SER A 227 10.24 -16.16 -2.58
C SER A 227 9.86 -14.69 -2.50
N TYR A 228 9.81 -14.01 -3.64
CA TYR A 228 9.42 -12.60 -3.74
C TYR A 228 8.86 -12.29 -5.12
N LYS A 229 8.19 -11.15 -5.24
CA LYS A 229 7.68 -10.62 -6.50
C LYS A 229 8.78 -9.91 -7.28
N ASP A 230 8.82 -10.14 -8.58
CA ASP A 230 9.76 -9.51 -9.50
C ASP A 230 9.06 -9.27 -10.86
N PHE A 231 9.66 -8.46 -11.72
CA PHE A 231 9.03 -7.97 -12.95
C PHE A 231 7.62 -7.40 -12.67
N THR A 232 7.53 -6.61 -11.62
CA THR A 232 6.30 -5.94 -11.18
C THR A 232 5.78 -4.97 -12.24
N TYR A 233 4.47 -4.89 -12.37
CA TYR A 233 3.79 -4.04 -13.35
C TYR A 233 3.34 -2.73 -12.72
N ASN A 234 3.48 -1.64 -13.48
CA ASN A 234 2.85 -0.37 -13.17
C ASN A 234 1.76 -0.05 -14.20
N GLY A 235 0.54 0.11 -13.70
CA GLY A 235 -0.61 0.44 -14.51
C GLY A 235 -1.88 -0.26 -14.05
N LYS A 236 -2.95 -0.15 -14.84
CA LYS A 236 -4.24 -0.77 -14.53
C LYS A 236 -4.44 -2.04 -15.33
N ILE A 237 -5.02 -3.07 -14.72
CA ILE A 237 -5.56 -4.25 -15.39
C ILE A 237 -7.06 -4.32 -15.11
N ASP A 238 -7.84 -4.54 -16.16
CA ASP A 238 -9.29 -4.67 -16.12
C ASP A 238 -9.65 -5.95 -16.89
N ARG A 239 -10.69 -6.67 -16.43
CA ARG A 239 -11.27 -7.90 -17.01
C ARG A 239 -10.34 -8.75 -17.87
N SER A 240 -9.93 -9.86 -17.29
CA SER A 240 -8.99 -10.79 -17.91
C SER A 240 -9.51 -12.22 -17.84
N GLY A 241 -8.87 -13.10 -18.62
CA GLY A 241 -9.25 -14.50 -18.65
C GLY A 241 -8.21 -15.37 -19.32
N VAL A 242 -8.36 -16.68 -19.10
CA VAL A 242 -7.53 -17.72 -19.70
C VAL A 242 -8.43 -18.77 -20.34
N PHE A 243 -8.06 -19.22 -21.53
CA PHE A 243 -8.63 -20.38 -22.21
C PHE A 243 -7.60 -21.51 -22.23
N ASP A 244 -8.06 -22.76 -22.09
CA ASP A 244 -7.27 -23.99 -22.25
C ASP A 244 -7.16 -24.44 -23.72
N ARG A 245 -7.30 -23.49 -24.64
CA ARG A 245 -7.16 -23.68 -26.09
C ARG A 245 -6.51 -22.47 -26.75
N ALA A 246 -5.85 -22.70 -27.88
CA ALA A 246 -5.28 -21.62 -28.68
C ALA A 246 -6.36 -20.97 -29.56
N LEU A 247 -6.74 -19.72 -29.24
CA LEU A 247 -7.67 -18.92 -30.02
C LEU A 247 -7.00 -18.40 -31.30
N THR A 248 -7.81 -18.23 -32.35
CA THR A 248 -7.47 -17.45 -33.54
C THR A 248 -7.58 -15.95 -33.26
N ILE A 249 -6.99 -15.10 -34.12
CA ILE A 249 -7.12 -13.63 -34.01
C ILE A 249 -8.59 -13.17 -34.06
N ASP A 250 -9.42 -13.82 -34.88
CA ASP A 250 -10.84 -13.45 -34.99
C ASP A 250 -11.61 -13.81 -33.71
N GLU A 251 -11.28 -14.93 -33.06
CA GLU A 251 -11.81 -15.27 -31.75
C GLU A 251 -11.33 -14.31 -30.65
N MET A 252 -10.06 -13.89 -30.67
CA MET A 252 -9.56 -12.86 -29.75
C MET A 252 -10.31 -11.53 -29.92
N LYS A 253 -10.59 -11.13 -31.16
CA LYS A 253 -11.41 -9.94 -31.45
C LYS A 253 -12.87 -10.13 -31.03
N ALA A 254 -13.41 -11.34 -31.13
CA ALA A 254 -14.74 -11.66 -30.62
C ALA A 254 -14.80 -11.51 -29.09
N VAL A 255 -13.77 -11.97 -28.37
CA VAL A 255 -13.63 -11.72 -26.91
C VAL A 255 -13.56 -10.22 -26.61
N HIS A 256 -12.74 -9.46 -27.35
CA HIS A 256 -12.70 -7.99 -27.21
C HIS A 256 -14.08 -7.34 -27.43
N ALA A 257 -14.85 -7.83 -28.41
CA ALA A 257 -16.20 -7.36 -28.69
C ALA A 257 -17.26 -7.84 -27.67
N GLY A 258 -16.86 -8.54 -26.60
CA GLY A 258 -17.76 -9.05 -25.56
C GLY A 258 -18.58 -10.27 -25.99
N GLN A 259 -18.18 -10.97 -27.05
CA GLN A 259 -18.88 -12.17 -27.52
C GLN A 259 -18.47 -13.39 -26.69
N HIS A 260 -19.47 -14.21 -26.34
CA HIS A 260 -19.23 -15.48 -25.67
C HIS A 260 -18.78 -16.54 -26.67
N LEU A 261 -17.62 -17.16 -26.42
CA LEU A 261 -17.10 -18.27 -27.21
C LEU A 261 -17.56 -19.62 -26.64
N SER A 262 -17.70 -20.62 -27.50
CA SER A 262 -17.99 -22.00 -27.10
C SER A 262 -16.96 -22.95 -27.72
N PRO A 263 -16.17 -23.70 -26.92
CA PRO A 263 -16.09 -23.64 -25.45
C PRO A 263 -15.59 -22.28 -24.93
N GLY A 264 -16.10 -21.89 -23.76
CA GLY A 264 -15.76 -20.66 -23.05
C GLY A 264 -14.39 -20.70 -22.38
N PRO A 265 -14.04 -19.64 -21.62
CA PRO A 265 -12.76 -19.58 -20.92
C PRO A 265 -12.71 -20.56 -19.74
N LEU A 266 -11.48 -20.99 -19.42
CA LEU A 266 -11.17 -21.73 -18.20
C LEU A 266 -11.40 -20.86 -16.95
N VAL A 267 -11.09 -19.56 -17.06
CA VAL A 267 -11.28 -18.57 -16.00
C VAL A 267 -11.65 -17.22 -16.62
N ASN A 268 -12.58 -16.50 -16.01
CA ASN A 268 -12.99 -15.17 -16.43
C ASN A 268 -13.16 -14.26 -15.21
N TRP A 269 -12.17 -13.40 -14.96
CA TRP A 269 -12.21 -12.50 -13.82
C TRP A 269 -12.99 -11.22 -14.16
N ASP A 270 -14.16 -11.05 -13.55
CA ASP A 270 -14.85 -9.77 -13.52
C ASP A 270 -14.44 -9.01 -12.26
N THR A 271 -13.54 -8.06 -12.47
CA THR A 271 -12.86 -7.30 -11.42
C THR A 271 -13.77 -6.29 -10.71
N ALA A 272 -14.99 -6.06 -11.22
CA ALA A 272 -16.03 -5.26 -10.58
C ALA A 272 -17.02 -6.08 -9.72
N GLU A 273 -16.97 -7.41 -9.80
CA GLU A 273 -17.88 -8.27 -9.05
C GLU A 273 -17.56 -8.24 -7.55
N GLY A 274 -18.61 -8.13 -6.72
CA GLY A 274 -18.49 -8.03 -5.26
C GLY A 274 -18.35 -6.61 -4.71
N TYR A 275 -18.51 -5.57 -5.54
CA TYR A 275 -18.53 -4.18 -5.09
C TYR A 275 -19.85 -3.90 -4.37
N GLY A 276 -19.79 -3.27 -3.19
CA GLY A 276 -20.97 -3.05 -2.35
C GLY A 276 -20.97 -1.71 -1.62
N PRO A 277 -22.05 -1.38 -0.90
CA PRO A 277 -22.12 -0.13 -0.12
C PRO A 277 -21.07 -0.07 0.99
N ASP A 278 -20.61 -1.21 1.49
CA ASP A 278 -19.63 -1.33 2.57
C ASP A 278 -18.17 -1.37 2.07
N GLY A 279 -17.94 -1.03 0.79
CA GLY A 279 -16.62 -1.04 0.16
C GLY A 279 -16.37 -2.28 -0.72
N ILE A 280 -15.09 -2.59 -0.90
CA ILE A 280 -14.57 -3.62 -1.81
C ILE A 280 -13.59 -4.52 -1.02
N ASP A 281 -13.83 -5.83 -1.06
CA ASP A 281 -12.95 -6.82 -0.47
C ASP A 281 -11.70 -7.10 -1.32
N ASP A 282 -10.78 -7.93 -0.79
CA ASP A 282 -9.53 -8.25 -1.50
C ASP A 282 -9.72 -9.34 -2.58
N LEU A 283 -10.94 -9.85 -2.79
CA LEU A 283 -11.19 -10.91 -3.76
C LEU A 283 -11.38 -10.34 -5.16
N VAL A 284 -10.73 -10.98 -6.13
CA VAL A 284 -10.91 -10.77 -7.56
C VAL A 284 -11.67 -11.98 -8.08
N ARG A 285 -12.97 -11.82 -8.27
CA ARG A 285 -13.86 -12.97 -8.49
C ARG A 285 -13.73 -13.50 -9.91
N ASP A 286 -13.62 -14.83 -9.98
CA ASP A 286 -13.79 -15.59 -11.20
C ASP A 286 -15.28 -15.85 -11.39
N THR A 287 -15.81 -15.41 -12.52
CA THR A 287 -17.19 -15.63 -12.97
C THR A 287 -17.30 -16.81 -13.95
N GLY A 288 -16.17 -17.46 -14.24
CA GLY A 288 -16.05 -18.68 -15.00
C GLY A 288 -16.40 -19.94 -14.20
N PRO A 289 -16.19 -21.12 -14.80
CA PRO A 289 -16.72 -22.38 -14.27
C PRO A 289 -15.93 -22.95 -13.07
N ASN A 290 -14.72 -22.45 -12.80
CA ASN A 290 -13.78 -23.11 -11.87
C ASN A 290 -13.58 -22.36 -10.55
N ALA A 291 -14.19 -21.18 -10.37
CA ALA A 291 -14.08 -20.35 -9.18
C ALA A 291 -12.62 -20.07 -8.75
N LEU A 292 -11.73 -19.84 -9.74
CA LEU A 292 -10.31 -19.54 -9.51
C LEU A 292 -10.14 -18.09 -9.08
N HIS A 293 -10.61 -17.76 -7.88
CA HIS A 293 -10.58 -16.40 -7.37
C HIS A 293 -9.14 -15.90 -7.14
N GLY A 294 -8.89 -14.65 -7.48
CA GLY A 294 -7.69 -13.94 -7.08
C GLY A 294 -7.85 -13.29 -5.71
N ARG A 295 -6.73 -13.07 -5.02
CA ARG A 295 -6.64 -12.25 -3.80
C ARG A 295 -5.58 -11.18 -3.99
N GLY A 296 -5.92 -9.93 -3.70
CA GLY A 296 -4.96 -8.82 -3.68
C GLY A 296 -3.94 -8.97 -2.54
N VAL A 297 -2.66 -8.80 -2.85
CA VAL A 297 -1.55 -8.73 -1.88
C VAL A 297 -0.88 -7.36 -1.97
N GLN A 298 -0.45 -6.81 -0.82
CA GLN A 298 -0.04 -5.40 -0.67
C GLN A 298 -1.10 -4.38 -1.15
N ARG A 299 -2.38 -4.73 -1.04
CA ARG A 299 -3.58 -3.94 -1.40
C ARG A 299 -3.50 -3.21 -2.76
N PRO A 300 -3.68 -3.94 -3.90
CA PRO A 300 -3.90 -3.29 -5.20
C PRO A 300 -5.06 -2.29 -5.13
N VAL A 301 -4.95 -1.18 -5.85
CA VAL A 301 -5.93 -0.10 -5.76
C VAL A 301 -7.13 -0.41 -6.66
N ARG A 302 -8.31 -0.52 -6.05
CA ARG A 302 -9.61 -0.86 -6.63
C ARG A 302 -10.46 0.39 -6.80
N ALA A 303 -11.62 0.24 -7.45
CA ALA A 303 -12.46 1.36 -7.84
C ALA A 303 -11.72 2.38 -8.72
N MET A 304 -10.92 1.88 -9.65
CA MET A 304 -10.27 2.68 -10.68
C MET A 304 -11.15 2.67 -11.95
N THR A 305 -11.13 3.76 -12.72
CA THR A 305 -11.85 3.85 -14.00
C THR A 305 -11.39 2.74 -14.94
N GLY A 306 -12.32 1.95 -15.43
CA GLY A 306 -12.07 0.86 -16.38
C GLY A 306 -11.85 1.34 -17.82
N HIS A 307 -11.54 0.37 -18.69
CA HIS A 307 -11.40 0.62 -20.13
C HIS A 307 -12.67 1.21 -20.77
N ASN A 308 -13.82 1.00 -20.14
CA ASN A 308 -15.14 1.40 -20.61
C ASN A 308 -15.72 2.62 -19.86
N TRP A 309 -14.94 3.29 -19.01
CA TRP A 309 -15.43 4.44 -18.25
C TRP A 309 -15.94 5.57 -19.17
N SER A 310 -17.15 6.04 -18.87
CA SER A 310 -17.93 6.90 -19.76
C SER A 310 -17.77 8.39 -19.48
N GLY A 311 -17.09 8.77 -18.40
CA GLY A 311 -16.97 10.15 -17.96
C GLY A 311 -18.22 10.71 -17.25
N LYS A 312 -19.26 9.89 -17.06
CA LYS A 312 -20.57 10.36 -16.56
C LYS A 312 -20.84 10.03 -15.10
N HIS A 313 -20.26 8.93 -14.62
CA HIS A 313 -20.39 8.48 -13.25
C HIS A 313 -19.04 8.66 -12.58
N ASP A 314 -19.00 9.39 -11.48
CA ASP A 314 -17.81 9.61 -10.65
C ASP A 314 -17.84 8.77 -9.36
N ASP A 315 -18.88 7.94 -9.19
CA ASP A 315 -19.12 7.02 -8.08
C ASP A 315 -19.23 5.59 -8.60
N TRP A 316 -18.30 4.74 -8.17
CA TRP A 316 -18.26 3.33 -8.58
C TRP A 316 -19.47 2.53 -8.11
N ARG A 317 -20.20 2.97 -7.08
CA ARG A 317 -21.44 2.31 -6.63
C ARG A 317 -22.58 2.49 -7.61
N VAL A 318 -22.59 3.60 -8.35
CA VAL A 318 -23.65 3.92 -9.32
C VAL A 318 -23.45 3.14 -10.61
N ALA A 319 -22.20 2.96 -11.04
CA ALA A 319 -21.85 2.28 -12.28
C ALA A 319 -20.66 1.33 -12.10
N PRO A 320 -20.75 0.28 -11.27
CA PRO A 320 -19.61 -0.59 -10.93
C PRO A 320 -18.96 -1.23 -12.16
N ALA A 321 -19.75 -1.50 -13.21
CA ALA A 321 -19.24 -2.01 -14.49
C ALA A 321 -18.25 -1.07 -15.19
N GLU A 322 -18.23 0.24 -14.87
CA GLU A 322 -17.26 1.21 -15.41
C GLU A 322 -15.97 1.30 -14.55
N TYR A 323 -15.89 0.54 -13.45
CA TYR A 323 -14.85 0.65 -12.42
C TYR A 323 -14.12 -0.68 -12.15
N GLY A 324 -14.01 -1.52 -13.17
CA GLY A 324 -13.31 -2.81 -13.08
C GLY A 324 -11.78 -2.70 -13.08
N ALA A 325 -11.19 -1.52 -13.21
CA ALA A 325 -9.74 -1.42 -13.21
C ALA A 325 -9.16 -1.65 -11.80
N ILE A 326 -8.07 -2.40 -11.74
CA ILE A 326 -7.21 -2.57 -10.58
C ILE A 326 -5.87 -1.94 -10.92
N ALA A 327 -5.41 -0.95 -10.15
CA ALA A 327 -4.09 -0.35 -10.33
C ALA A 327 -3.03 -1.12 -9.54
N PHE A 328 -1.92 -1.37 -10.24
CA PHE A 328 -0.74 -2.02 -9.72
C PHE A 328 0.43 -1.04 -9.66
N HIS A 329 1.18 -1.09 -8.56
CA HIS A 329 2.34 -0.26 -8.30
C HIS A 329 3.47 -1.13 -7.76
N ASP A 330 4.65 -1.01 -8.36
CA ASP A 330 5.83 -1.80 -8.05
C ASP A 330 6.49 -1.46 -6.71
N ASP A 331 6.07 -0.38 -6.07
CA ASP A 331 6.61 0.12 -4.80
C ASP A 331 5.57 0.19 -3.67
N ALA A 332 4.39 -0.41 -3.87
CA ALA A 332 3.37 -0.52 -2.84
C ALA A 332 3.81 -1.45 -1.70
N VAL A 333 3.60 -1.03 -0.45
CA VAL A 333 3.85 -1.80 0.76
C VAL A 333 2.78 -1.45 1.80
N THR A 334 1.92 -2.41 2.13
CA THR A 334 0.92 -2.30 3.21
C THR A 334 1.23 -3.21 4.39
N ASP A 335 2.09 -4.21 4.23
CA ASP A 335 2.63 -5.03 5.33
C ASP A 335 4.03 -5.49 4.97
N CYS A 336 4.99 -5.40 5.89
CA CYS A 336 6.32 -5.97 5.69
C CYS A 336 6.32 -7.50 5.86
N GLU A 337 5.28 -8.07 6.48
CA GLU A 337 5.09 -9.51 6.71
C GLU A 337 6.28 -10.15 7.44
N TRP A 338 6.95 -9.37 8.29
CA TRP A 338 8.07 -9.86 9.07
C TRP A 338 7.60 -10.81 10.16
N GLU A 339 8.45 -11.76 10.53
CA GLU A 339 8.22 -12.59 11.71
C GLU A 339 8.38 -11.74 12.99
N PRO A 340 7.51 -11.93 14.00
CA PRO A 340 7.71 -11.34 15.31
C PRO A 340 9.08 -11.73 15.89
N THR A 341 9.84 -10.74 16.36
CA THR A 341 11.10 -10.97 17.08
C THR A 341 10.84 -11.26 18.54
N LEU A 342 9.93 -10.51 19.15
CA LEU A 342 9.50 -10.69 20.54
C LEU A 342 8.06 -10.18 20.72
N THR A 343 7.38 -10.69 21.75
CA THR A 343 6.04 -10.29 22.14
C THR A 343 6.05 -9.91 23.61
N TRP A 344 5.48 -8.75 23.94
CA TRP A 344 5.37 -8.26 25.31
C TRP A 344 3.90 -8.29 25.75
N SER A 345 3.61 -9.04 26.82
CA SER A 345 2.35 -8.95 27.53
C SER A 345 2.42 -7.75 28.48
N VAL A 346 1.64 -6.70 28.18
CA VAL A 346 1.68 -5.44 28.95
C VAL A 346 1.19 -5.71 30.38
N PRO A 347 1.99 -5.44 31.43
CA PRO A 347 1.57 -5.67 32.80
C PRO A 347 0.31 -4.90 33.19
N GLU A 348 -0.50 -5.48 34.09
CA GLU A 348 -1.59 -4.74 34.72
C GLU A 348 -1.04 -3.53 35.49
N GLY A 349 -1.75 -2.41 35.42
CA GLY A 349 -1.34 -1.16 36.09
C GLY A 349 -0.26 -0.37 35.36
N THR A 350 0.20 -0.80 34.18
CA THR A 350 1.05 0.05 33.33
C THR A 350 0.30 1.35 33.01
N ARG A 351 0.98 2.49 33.26
CA ARG A 351 0.42 3.82 33.03
C ARG A 351 0.08 4.02 31.56
N SER A 352 -0.96 4.80 31.29
CA SER A 352 -1.24 5.22 29.92
C SER A 352 -0.16 6.19 29.41
N GLY A 353 0.18 6.12 28.12
CA GLY A 353 1.18 7.00 27.53
C GLY A 353 1.70 6.55 26.17
N ALA A 354 2.70 7.28 25.67
CA ALA A 354 3.52 6.90 24.52
C ALA A 354 4.73 6.08 24.99
N TYR A 355 4.99 4.97 24.31
CA TYR A 355 6.05 4.02 24.63
C TYR A 355 6.84 3.68 23.38
N ALA A 356 8.01 3.06 23.55
CA ALA A 356 8.74 2.43 22.48
C ALA A 356 9.49 1.19 22.97
N ALA A 357 9.77 0.25 22.06
CA ALA A 357 10.90 -0.65 22.23
C ALA A 357 12.16 0.08 21.75
N ARG A 358 13.10 0.33 22.67
CA ARG A 358 14.43 0.83 22.36
C ARG A 358 15.34 -0.36 22.07
N VAL A 359 15.90 -0.39 20.87
CA VAL A 359 16.75 -1.48 20.37
C VAL A 359 18.16 -0.95 20.19
N THR A 360 19.16 -1.59 20.78
CA THR A 360 20.56 -1.15 20.71
C THR A 360 21.51 -2.27 20.28
N ILE A 361 22.49 -1.90 19.44
CA ILE A 361 23.57 -2.77 18.97
C ILE A 361 24.86 -1.94 18.86
N GLY A 362 25.73 -2.04 19.88
CA GLY A 362 26.89 -1.17 19.98
C GLY A 362 26.46 0.30 20.08
N ASP A 363 26.87 1.13 19.13
CA ASP A 363 26.49 2.55 19.05
C ASP A 363 25.20 2.79 18.23
N ALA A 364 24.66 1.76 17.56
CA ALA A 364 23.41 1.88 16.81
C ALA A 364 22.20 1.75 17.74
N GLU A 365 21.21 2.62 17.56
CA GLU A 365 19.98 2.67 18.34
C GLU A 365 18.78 2.93 17.41
N ASP A 366 17.65 2.29 17.70
CA ASP A 366 16.36 2.63 17.10
C ASP A 366 15.24 2.53 18.15
N HIS A 367 14.16 3.29 17.94
CA HIS A 367 12.97 3.29 18.79
C HIS A 367 11.75 2.90 17.95
N ILE A 368 11.05 1.86 18.38
CA ILE A 368 9.84 1.36 17.72
C ILE A 368 8.63 1.80 18.58
N PRO A 369 7.94 2.90 18.23
CA PRO A 369 6.92 3.49 19.09
C PRO A 369 5.58 2.73 19.05
N PHE A 370 4.85 2.79 20.16
CA PHE A 370 3.48 2.30 20.31
C PHE A 370 2.78 3.05 21.46
N PHE A 371 1.48 2.83 21.63
CA PHE A 371 0.68 3.51 22.65
C PHE A 371 0.09 2.54 23.66
N ILE A 372 0.01 2.97 24.92
CA ILE A 372 -0.73 2.27 25.96
C ILE A 372 -1.92 3.12 26.37
N ARG A 373 -3.12 2.66 26.04
CA ARG A 373 -4.37 3.26 26.52
C ARG A 373 -4.80 2.64 27.85
N PRO A 374 -5.53 3.36 28.73
CA PRO A 374 -6.04 2.74 29.93
C PRO A 374 -7.27 1.85 29.60
N LYS A 375 -7.62 0.92 30.49
CA LYS A 375 -8.88 0.16 30.40
C LYS A 375 -10.10 1.02 30.75
N LYS A 376 -9.89 2.02 31.62
CA LYS A 376 -10.85 3.03 32.06
C LYS A 376 -10.06 4.30 32.37
N ALA A 377 -10.65 5.47 32.15
CA ALA A 377 -9.98 6.73 32.47
C ALA A 377 -9.37 6.72 33.88
N THR A 378 -8.09 7.09 33.94
CA THR A 378 -7.29 7.25 35.17
C THR A 378 -7.13 8.72 35.55
N GLY A 379 -7.42 9.64 34.63
CA GLY A 379 -7.45 11.09 34.86
C GLY A 379 -8.56 11.81 34.09
N PRO A 380 -8.75 13.11 34.32
CA PRO A 380 -9.81 13.89 33.67
C PRO A 380 -9.48 14.33 32.23
N ILE A 381 -8.22 14.20 31.81
CA ILE A 381 -7.72 14.66 30.51
C ILE A 381 -7.46 13.46 29.61
N LEU A 382 -8.02 13.47 28.41
CA LEU A 382 -7.59 12.59 27.31
C LEU A 382 -6.70 13.38 26.37
N TYR A 383 -5.49 12.89 26.13
CA TYR A 383 -4.69 13.33 25.00
C TYR A 383 -4.88 12.36 23.83
N LEU A 384 -5.57 12.82 22.79
CA LEU A 384 -5.83 12.02 21.59
C LEU A 384 -4.67 12.20 20.59
N MET A 385 -3.85 11.17 20.48
CA MET A 385 -2.71 11.13 19.56
C MET A 385 -3.18 10.96 18.12
N PRO A 386 -2.81 11.87 17.20
CA PRO A 386 -3.30 11.88 15.82
C PRO A 386 -2.59 10.83 14.94
N THR A 387 -2.73 9.55 15.29
CA THR A 387 -2.07 8.43 14.60
C THR A 387 -2.46 8.28 13.13
N ASN A 388 -3.63 8.77 12.72
CA ASN A 388 -3.98 8.85 11.30
C ASN A 388 -3.10 9.82 10.54
N SER A 389 -2.79 10.95 11.18
CA SER A 389 -1.89 11.94 10.61
C SER A 389 -0.46 11.39 10.59
N TYR A 390 -0.07 10.62 11.61
CA TYR A 390 1.23 9.93 11.58
C TYR A 390 1.32 8.94 10.40
N LEU A 391 0.28 8.14 10.15
CA LEU A 391 0.21 7.27 8.97
C LEU A 391 0.24 8.05 7.66
N ALA A 392 -0.52 9.14 7.57
CA ALA A 392 -0.58 9.95 6.36
C ALA A 392 0.79 10.51 5.95
N TYR A 393 1.63 10.85 6.94
CA TYR A 393 2.98 11.34 6.75
C TYR A 393 4.04 10.24 6.83
N ALA A 394 3.68 8.98 7.05
CA ALA A 394 4.64 7.91 7.30
C ALA A 394 5.65 7.77 6.15
N ASN A 395 6.94 7.90 6.47
CA ASN A 395 8.06 7.81 5.52
C ASN A 395 8.04 8.88 4.41
N GLU A 396 7.55 10.08 4.74
CA GLU A 396 7.44 11.22 3.83
C GLU A 396 8.78 11.72 3.28
N MET A 397 8.78 12.07 1.99
CA MET A 397 9.93 12.58 1.24
C MET A 397 9.60 13.85 0.44
N ILE A 398 8.82 14.79 1.01
CA ILE A 398 8.35 16.02 0.32
C ILE A 398 9.52 16.81 -0.25
N VAL A 399 10.63 16.92 0.48
CA VAL A 399 11.83 17.66 0.03
C VAL A 399 12.43 17.09 -1.26
N HIS A 400 12.19 15.81 -1.55
CA HIS A 400 12.68 15.13 -2.74
C HIS A 400 11.66 15.08 -3.87
N HIS A 401 10.36 14.91 -3.55
CA HIS A 401 9.33 14.69 -4.56
C HIS A 401 8.47 15.90 -4.90
N VAL A 402 8.46 16.95 -4.07
CA VAL A 402 7.63 18.14 -4.29
C VAL A 402 8.54 19.29 -4.73
N PRO A 403 8.60 19.64 -6.04
CA PRO A 403 9.54 20.66 -6.54
C PRO A 403 9.37 22.04 -5.89
N VAL A 404 8.17 22.33 -5.38
CA VAL A 404 7.84 23.58 -4.70
C VAL A 404 8.01 23.50 -3.17
N GLY A 405 8.49 22.39 -2.62
CA GLY A 405 8.60 22.16 -1.17
C GLY A 405 9.41 23.25 -0.47
N GLN A 406 10.61 23.56 -0.94
CA GLN A 406 11.43 24.64 -0.36
C GLN A 406 10.79 26.02 -0.48
N ALA A 407 9.99 26.26 -1.53
CA ALA A 407 9.26 27.52 -1.69
C ALA A 407 8.10 27.64 -0.68
N ILE A 408 7.41 26.53 -0.40
CA ILE A 408 6.35 26.46 0.61
C ILE A 408 6.93 26.68 2.01
N LEU A 409 8.08 26.06 2.28
CA LEU A 409 8.69 26.02 3.61
C LEU A 409 9.60 27.23 3.88
N ALA A 410 9.93 27.99 2.84
CA ALA A 410 10.71 29.22 2.89
C ALA A 410 12.10 29.06 3.53
N HIS A 411 12.67 27.85 3.52
CA HIS A 411 14.05 27.58 3.90
C HIS A 411 14.63 26.38 3.13
N PRO A 412 15.96 26.23 3.04
CA PRO A 412 16.61 25.04 2.52
C PRO A 412 16.36 23.82 3.41
N ALA A 413 16.15 22.64 2.81
CA ALA A 413 15.99 21.40 3.56
C ALA A 413 17.25 21.03 4.35
N VAL A 414 17.06 20.43 5.54
CA VAL A 414 18.15 19.92 6.39
C VAL A 414 18.09 18.40 6.39
N LEU A 415 18.81 17.77 5.45
CA LEU A 415 18.78 16.32 5.26
C LEU A 415 19.64 15.58 6.28
N THR A 416 19.19 14.38 6.67
CA THR A 416 19.98 13.42 7.44
C THR A 416 20.53 12.32 6.51
N GLU A 417 21.58 11.62 6.94
CA GLU A 417 22.12 10.46 6.20
C GLU A 417 21.07 9.36 6.07
N ALA A 418 20.33 9.07 7.14
CA ALA A 418 19.25 8.07 7.14
C ALA A 418 18.14 8.38 6.13
N GLU A 419 17.77 9.65 5.98
CA GLU A 419 16.79 10.07 4.98
C GLU A 419 17.35 9.98 3.56
N ALA A 420 18.61 10.36 3.35
CA ALA A 420 19.26 10.24 2.06
C ALA A 420 19.35 8.77 1.61
N ASP A 421 19.70 7.87 2.52
CA ASP A 421 19.75 6.42 2.27
C ASP A 421 18.35 5.87 1.95
N TYR A 422 17.35 6.27 2.73
CA TYR A 422 15.97 5.84 2.51
C TYR A 422 15.38 6.37 1.19
N PHE A 423 15.75 7.59 0.78
CA PHE A 423 15.36 8.13 -0.52
C PHE A 423 15.92 7.31 -1.71
N GLN A 424 17.13 6.76 -1.58
CA GLN A 424 17.70 5.88 -2.61
C GLN A 424 16.97 4.53 -2.69
N ASP A 425 16.43 4.05 -1.57
CA ASP A 425 15.71 2.78 -1.49
C ASP A 425 14.52 2.84 -0.51
N PRO A 426 13.33 3.26 -1.00
CA PRO A 426 12.13 3.42 -0.18
C PRO A 426 11.44 2.08 0.12
N ARG A 427 12.22 1.07 0.52
CA ARG A 427 11.81 -0.33 0.71
C ARG A 427 10.68 -0.56 1.72
N TYR A 428 10.37 0.42 2.57
CA TYR A 428 9.27 0.38 3.54
C TYR A 428 8.00 1.09 3.03
N GLY A 429 7.96 1.43 1.75
CA GLY A 429 6.84 2.13 1.11
C GLY A 429 6.76 3.61 1.49
N ARG A 430 5.94 4.36 0.75
CA ARG A 430 5.95 5.83 0.78
C ARG A 430 4.83 6.42 1.64
N SER A 431 4.86 7.75 1.80
CA SER A 431 3.81 8.54 2.45
C SER A 431 2.66 8.85 1.51
N THR A 432 1.49 9.19 2.06
CA THR A 432 0.35 9.71 1.26
C THR A 432 0.65 11.08 0.64
N TYR A 433 1.75 11.73 1.01
CA TYR A 433 2.25 12.94 0.36
C TYR A 433 3.14 12.67 -0.85
N ASP A 434 3.52 11.43 -1.08
CA ASP A 434 4.37 11.04 -2.21
C ASP A 434 3.55 10.48 -3.37
N HIS A 435 4.28 10.19 -4.46
CA HIS A 435 3.77 9.42 -5.58
C HIS A 435 4.44 8.04 -5.58
N HIS A 436 3.72 7.03 -6.05
CA HIS A 436 4.28 5.78 -6.53
C HIS A 436 5.30 6.07 -7.65
N SER A 437 6.16 5.09 -7.90
CA SER A 437 7.23 5.21 -8.91
C SER A 437 6.73 5.46 -10.34
N ASP A 438 5.44 5.22 -10.59
CA ASP A 438 4.75 5.46 -11.86
C ASP A 438 4.04 6.81 -11.94
N GLY A 439 4.09 7.59 -10.86
CA GLY A 439 3.50 8.92 -10.75
C GLY A 439 2.07 8.94 -10.21
N ALA A 440 1.47 7.80 -9.85
CA ALA A 440 0.19 7.78 -9.16
C ALA A 440 0.34 8.27 -7.71
N GLY A 441 -0.67 8.95 -7.17
CA GLY A 441 -0.68 9.34 -5.77
C GLY A 441 -0.80 8.13 -4.83
N VAL A 442 -0.03 8.11 -3.75
CA VAL A 442 -0.10 7.03 -2.74
C VAL A 442 -1.36 7.22 -1.90
N CYS A 443 -2.35 6.34 -2.07
CA CYS A 443 -3.64 6.43 -1.37
C CYS A 443 -3.72 5.54 -0.12
N PHE A 444 -2.83 4.57 0.04
CA PHE A 444 -2.77 3.69 1.21
C PHE A 444 -1.57 4.00 2.09
N ALA A 445 -1.80 4.06 3.41
CA ALA A 445 -0.75 4.10 4.41
C ALA A 445 -1.00 3.05 5.49
N SER A 446 0.04 2.32 5.86
CA SER A 446 -0.04 1.23 6.84
C SER A 446 0.87 1.44 8.04
N TRP A 447 0.42 0.95 9.19
CA TRP A 447 1.21 0.81 10.42
C TRP A 447 2.16 -0.39 10.38
N LYS A 448 1.85 -1.45 9.62
CA LYS A 448 2.59 -2.72 9.61
C LYS A 448 3.90 -2.66 8.80
N ARG A 449 4.65 -1.58 8.96
CA ARG A 449 5.93 -1.31 8.32
C ARG A 449 6.76 -0.36 9.18
N PRO A 450 8.10 -0.36 9.08
CA PRO A 450 8.91 0.65 9.76
C PRO A 450 8.55 2.07 9.31
N ILE A 451 8.06 2.90 10.24
CA ILE A 451 7.79 4.33 10.02
C ILE A 451 8.93 5.18 10.59
N LEU A 452 9.91 5.53 9.76
CA LEU A 452 11.18 6.14 10.19
C LEU A 452 10.97 7.51 10.83
N ASN A 453 10.04 8.30 10.30
CA ASN A 453 9.71 9.63 10.81
C ASN A 453 8.75 9.63 12.01
N MET A 454 8.47 8.46 12.59
CA MET A 454 7.84 8.31 13.90
C MET A 454 8.84 8.00 15.02
N ARG A 455 10.15 7.92 14.76
CA ARG A 455 11.13 7.82 15.85
C ARG A 455 11.11 9.10 16.69
N PRO A 456 11.20 9.04 18.03
CA PRO A 456 10.98 10.20 18.90
C PRO A 456 12.01 11.32 18.68
N LYS A 457 13.23 10.96 18.25
CA LYS A 457 14.32 11.90 17.93
C LYS A 457 14.26 12.45 16.49
N TRP A 458 13.25 12.05 15.71
CA TRP A 458 13.17 12.46 14.30
C TRP A 458 12.90 13.97 14.18
N ARG A 459 13.66 14.60 13.27
CA ARG A 459 13.45 15.99 12.84
C ARG A 459 13.17 15.98 11.35
N SER A 460 12.06 16.58 10.93
CA SER A 460 11.70 16.65 9.52
C SER A 460 12.67 17.58 8.79
N SER A 461 13.27 17.07 7.72
CA SER A 461 14.14 17.84 6.83
C SER A 461 13.42 18.98 6.13
N ALA A 462 12.12 18.79 5.87
CA ALA A 462 11.26 19.73 5.19
C ALA A 462 11.11 21.03 5.98
N ILE A 463 10.81 20.94 7.28
CA ILE A 463 10.57 22.10 8.14
C ILE A 463 11.75 22.47 9.07
N GLY A 464 12.81 21.65 9.08
CA GLY A 464 13.99 21.86 9.93
C GLY A 464 13.73 21.67 11.43
N THR A 465 12.62 21.04 11.82
CA THR A 465 12.19 20.84 13.21
C THR A 465 11.35 19.57 13.38
N THR A 466 10.94 19.25 14.60
CA THR A 466 10.02 18.13 14.88
C THR A 466 8.68 18.30 14.16
N TRP A 467 8.14 17.21 13.65
CA TRP A 467 6.86 17.14 12.94
C TRP A 467 6.10 15.89 13.37
N GLN A 468 4.77 15.95 13.44
CA GLN A 468 3.93 14.81 13.87
C GLN A 468 4.36 14.26 15.25
N PHE A 469 4.59 12.95 15.38
CA PHE A 469 4.81 12.28 16.66
C PHE A 469 5.90 12.91 17.56
N PRO A 470 7.13 13.18 17.07
CA PRO A 470 8.15 13.90 17.86
C PRO A 470 7.70 15.24 18.42
N ARG A 471 6.87 15.99 17.67
CA ARG A 471 6.32 17.28 18.12
C ARG A 471 5.24 17.08 19.17
N ASP A 472 4.44 16.03 19.02
CA ASP A 472 3.35 15.69 19.94
C ASP A 472 3.86 15.20 21.30
N LEU A 473 5.11 14.71 21.37
CA LEU A 473 5.81 14.48 22.65
C LEU A 473 6.05 15.78 23.43
N SER A 474 6.14 16.96 22.80
CA SER A 474 6.27 18.23 23.54
C SER A 474 5.05 18.53 24.40
N LEU A 475 3.85 18.10 23.98
CA LEU A 475 2.64 18.23 24.80
C LEU A 475 2.65 17.24 25.97
N ILE A 476 3.15 16.02 25.78
CA ILE A 476 3.39 15.05 26.88
C ILE A 476 4.34 15.65 27.91
N ALA A 477 5.50 16.14 27.48
CA ALA A 477 6.47 16.77 28.38
C ALA A 477 5.88 17.94 29.17
N TRP A 478 5.04 18.77 28.53
CA TRP A 478 4.36 19.86 29.21
C TRP A 478 3.35 19.35 30.26
N LEU A 479 2.52 18.36 29.92
CA LEU A 479 1.55 17.76 30.85
C LEU A 479 2.25 17.17 32.09
N GLU A 480 3.35 16.44 31.87
CA GLU A 480 4.16 15.85 32.94
C GLU A 480 4.82 16.91 33.82
N ASN A 481 5.42 17.94 33.21
CA ASN A 481 6.07 19.02 33.94
C ASN A 481 5.09 19.86 34.77
N GLN A 482 3.83 19.96 34.34
CA GLN A 482 2.77 20.64 35.10
C GLN A 482 2.09 19.74 36.13
N GLY A 483 2.37 18.43 36.12
CA GLY A 483 1.77 17.47 37.04
C GLY A 483 0.28 17.22 36.77
N TYR A 484 -0.16 17.31 35.51
CA TYR A 484 -1.54 16.95 35.15
C TYR A 484 -1.73 15.43 35.10
N GLU A 485 -2.88 14.97 35.57
CA GLU A 485 -3.34 13.59 35.38
C GLU A 485 -4.01 13.47 34.00
N TYR A 486 -3.45 12.66 33.12
CA TYR A 486 -3.94 12.46 31.76
C TYR A 486 -3.76 11.01 31.33
N ASP A 487 -4.60 10.60 30.39
CA ASP A 487 -4.44 9.37 29.62
C ASP A 487 -4.13 9.70 28.16
N VAL A 488 -3.58 8.72 27.44
CA VAL A 488 -3.36 8.75 26.01
C VAL A 488 -4.27 7.72 25.35
N ALA A 489 -4.91 8.11 24.26
CA ALA A 489 -5.50 7.20 23.30
C ALA A 489 -5.15 7.66 21.88
N THR A 490 -5.42 6.81 20.90
CA THR A 490 -5.12 7.07 19.49
C THR A 490 -6.39 7.26 18.67
N ASP A 491 -6.27 7.79 17.46
CA ASP A 491 -7.40 7.81 16.52
C ASP A 491 -7.99 6.42 16.27
N HIS A 492 -7.16 5.37 16.38
CA HIS A 492 -7.56 3.98 16.18
C HIS A 492 -8.34 3.44 17.39
N ASP A 493 -7.98 3.86 18.61
CA ASP A 493 -8.78 3.55 19.80
C ASP A 493 -10.14 4.26 19.76
N LEU A 494 -10.19 5.49 19.22
CA LEU A 494 -11.45 6.19 18.98
C LEU A 494 -12.29 5.47 17.92
N ALA A 495 -11.69 5.00 16.82
CA ALA A 495 -12.42 4.20 15.83
C ALA A 495 -12.99 2.89 16.43
N GLU A 496 -12.29 2.28 17.39
CA GLU A 496 -12.74 1.05 18.06
C GLU A 496 -13.83 1.29 19.12
N GLN A 497 -13.68 2.31 19.96
CA GLN A 497 -14.53 2.54 21.13
C GLN A 497 -15.58 3.65 20.96
N GLY A 498 -15.46 4.44 19.89
CA GLY A 498 -16.31 5.57 19.59
C GLY A 498 -16.46 6.56 20.74
N ILE A 499 -17.63 7.18 20.83
CA ILE A 499 -17.98 8.17 21.86
C ILE A 499 -17.80 7.67 23.32
N ASP A 500 -17.90 6.36 23.56
CA ASP A 500 -17.74 5.79 24.91
C ASP A 500 -16.32 5.96 25.44
N LEU A 501 -15.31 6.09 24.57
CA LEU A 501 -13.98 6.52 24.96
C LEU A 501 -13.99 7.97 25.47
N LEU A 502 -14.56 8.88 24.68
CA LEU A 502 -14.50 10.32 24.95
C LEU A 502 -15.29 10.71 26.20
N LYS A 503 -16.46 10.09 26.42
CA LYS A 503 -17.36 10.35 27.56
C LYS A 503 -16.75 10.06 28.93
N GLN A 504 -15.62 9.36 28.99
CA GLN A 504 -14.90 9.10 30.24
C GLN A 504 -14.10 10.32 30.73
N TYR A 505 -13.90 11.33 29.87
CA TYR A 505 -12.99 12.45 30.14
C TYR A 505 -13.70 13.79 30.19
N SER A 506 -13.19 14.68 31.04
CA SER A 506 -13.71 16.05 31.18
C SER A 506 -13.24 16.98 30.07
N VAL A 507 -12.08 16.67 29.47
CA VAL A 507 -11.52 17.41 28.35
C VAL A 507 -10.70 16.48 27.45
N VAL A 508 -10.82 16.68 26.14
CA VAL A 508 -10.01 16.03 25.12
C VAL A 508 -9.05 17.06 24.51
N LEU A 509 -7.77 16.72 24.44
CA LEU A 509 -6.72 17.50 23.79
C LEU A 509 -6.38 16.84 22.45
N THR A 510 -6.25 17.64 21.40
CA THR A 510 -5.67 17.17 20.14
C THR A 510 -4.15 17.25 20.15
N GLY A 511 -3.51 16.48 19.27
CA GLY A 511 -2.11 16.71 18.89
C GLY A 511 -1.89 18.04 18.16
N SER A 512 -0.64 18.26 17.76
CA SER A 512 -0.19 19.49 17.08
C SER A 512 -0.65 19.60 15.63
N HIS A 513 -1.00 18.47 14.98
CA HIS A 513 -1.45 18.45 13.58
C HIS A 513 -2.42 17.29 13.28
N PRO A 514 -3.65 17.31 13.84
CA PRO A 514 -4.65 16.25 13.69
C PRO A 514 -5.41 16.35 12.36
N GLU A 515 -4.69 16.25 11.24
CA GLU A 515 -5.17 16.58 9.89
C GLU A 515 -6.12 15.54 9.27
N TYR A 516 -5.95 14.25 9.58
CA TYR A 516 -6.64 13.13 8.90
C TYR A 516 -7.68 12.46 9.81
N TRP A 517 -8.95 12.48 9.40
CA TRP A 517 -10.08 12.01 10.22
C TRP A 517 -11.06 11.16 9.43
N HIS A 518 -11.59 10.12 10.09
CA HIS A 518 -12.69 9.31 9.58
C HIS A 518 -14.03 9.88 10.08
N GLU A 519 -15.12 9.59 9.38
CA GLU A 519 -16.45 10.20 9.64
C GLU A 519 -16.94 9.93 11.07
N ALA A 520 -16.91 8.66 11.50
CA ALA A 520 -17.41 8.27 12.81
C ALA A 520 -16.70 9.01 13.96
N GLY A 521 -15.37 9.07 13.95
CA GLY A 521 -14.62 9.80 14.98
C GLY A 521 -14.90 11.30 15.00
N LEU A 522 -15.18 11.91 13.84
CA LEU A 522 -15.58 13.33 13.79
C LEU A 522 -16.97 13.52 14.41
N ASN A 523 -17.92 12.64 14.10
CA ASN A 523 -19.27 12.63 14.70
C ASN A 523 -19.20 12.41 16.22
N ASP A 524 -18.41 11.44 16.67
CA ASP A 524 -18.22 11.15 18.11
C ASP A 524 -17.67 12.36 18.86
N LEU A 525 -16.73 13.09 18.24
CA LEU A 525 -16.17 14.31 18.81
C LEU A 525 -17.19 15.45 18.86
N GLU A 526 -17.99 15.62 17.81
CA GLU A 526 -19.08 16.60 17.77
C GLU A 526 -20.13 16.31 18.85
N ASP A 527 -20.60 15.07 18.94
CA ASP A 527 -21.57 14.63 19.94
C ASP A 527 -21.02 14.76 21.37
N TYR A 528 -19.74 14.42 21.59
CA TYR A 528 -19.09 14.63 22.88
C TYR A 528 -19.14 16.11 23.31
N ILE A 529 -18.84 17.03 22.39
CA ILE A 529 -18.87 18.47 22.67
C ILE A 529 -20.31 18.95 22.89
N ALA A 530 -21.26 18.48 22.07
CA ALA A 530 -22.67 18.81 22.18
C ALA A 530 -23.27 18.36 23.53
N ASP A 531 -22.82 17.23 24.05
CA ASP A 531 -23.19 16.68 25.36
C ASP A 531 -22.45 17.32 26.55
N GLY A 532 -21.66 18.39 26.32
CA GLY A 532 -20.99 19.16 27.38
C GLY A 532 -19.52 18.80 27.61
N GLY A 533 -18.96 17.91 26.79
CA GLY A 533 -17.54 17.65 26.69
C GLY A 533 -16.74 18.90 26.26
N ARG A 534 -15.44 18.89 26.53
CA ARG A 534 -14.57 20.05 26.26
C ARG A 534 -13.45 19.63 25.32
N LEU A 535 -13.23 20.41 24.27
CA LEU A 535 -12.12 20.20 23.35
C LEU A 535 -11.09 21.31 23.48
N MET A 536 -9.82 20.93 23.59
CA MET A 536 -8.68 21.81 23.37
C MET A 536 -8.02 21.43 22.05
N TYR A 537 -8.31 22.19 21.00
CA TYR A 537 -7.62 22.09 19.72
C TYR A 537 -6.30 22.86 19.79
N LEU A 538 -5.19 22.16 20.02
CA LEU A 538 -3.86 22.72 20.31
C LEU A 538 -2.90 22.64 19.12
N GLY A 539 -3.44 22.49 17.91
CA GLY A 539 -2.69 22.30 16.68
C GLY A 539 -3.08 23.24 15.54
N GLY A 540 -2.63 22.90 14.34
CA GLY A 540 -2.98 23.54 13.07
C GLY A 540 -3.52 22.52 12.05
N ASN A 541 -4.25 22.99 11.04
CA ASN A 541 -4.77 22.18 9.91
C ASN A 541 -5.51 20.90 10.33
N GLY A 542 -6.27 20.95 11.43
CA GLY A 542 -6.99 19.78 11.94
C GLY A 542 -8.26 19.49 11.14
N PHE A 543 -8.71 18.23 11.16
CA PHE A 543 -9.99 17.81 10.58
C PHE A 543 -10.11 18.14 9.08
N TYR A 544 -9.03 17.92 8.33
CA TYR A 544 -8.92 18.42 6.97
C TYR A 544 -9.25 17.35 5.93
N TRP A 545 -8.55 16.21 5.95
CA TRP A 545 -8.73 15.11 4.99
C TRP A 545 -9.71 14.06 5.49
N VAL A 546 -10.62 13.65 4.60
CA VAL A 546 -11.47 12.47 4.77
C VAL A 546 -10.59 11.23 4.59
N ILE A 547 -10.60 10.35 5.58
CA ILE A 547 -9.97 9.03 5.51
C ILE A 547 -10.98 7.95 5.85
N SER A 548 -10.64 6.71 5.49
CA SER A 548 -11.41 5.54 5.92
C SER A 548 -10.51 4.34 6.12
N TYR A 549 -11.06 3.34 6.81
CA TYR A 549 -10.47 2.02 6.98
C TYR A 549 -11.48 0.98 6.51
N ARG A 550 -11.00 -0.25 6.30
CA ARG A 550 -11.90 -1.40 6.30
C ARG A 550 -12.21 -1.79 7.76
N GLU A 551 -13.44 -2.20 8.03
CA GLU A 551 -13.82 -2.75 9.33
C GLU A 551 -12.84 -3.87 9.76
N GLY A 552 -12.33 -3.79 10.99
CA GLY A 552 -11.38 -4.75 11.54
C GLY A 552 -9.92 -4.59 11.08
N GLU A 553 -9.62 -3.63 10.19
CA GLU A 553 -8.26 -3.36 9.68
C GLU A 553 -7.88 -1.87 9.85
N PRO A 554 -8.00 -1.27 11.06
CA PRO A 554 -7.73 0.17 11.26
C PRO A 554 -6.27 0.56 10.98
N GLU A 555 -5.34 -0.39 10.99
CA GLU A 555 -3.94 -0.16 10.69
C GLU A 555 -3.64 0.25 9.24
N LEU A 556 -4.61 0.06 8.33
CA LEU A 556 -4.48 0.39 6.91
C LEU A 556 -5.48 1.50 6.55
N MET A 557 -4.94 2.71 6.42
CA MET A 557 -5.69 3.92 6.11
C MET A 557 -5.75 4.16 4.60
N GLU A 558 -6.94 4.47 4.09
CA GLU A 558 -7.15 5.00 2.74
C GLU A 558 -7.41 6.51 2.77
N VAL A 559 -6.76 7.25 1.87
CA VAL A 559 -7.07 8.65 1.57
C VAL A 559 -6.97 8.91 0.08
N ARG A 560 -7.98 9.59 -0.48
CA ARG A 560 -7.95 10.06 -1.86
C ARG A 560 -8.03 11.58 -1.90
N LYS A 561 -6.94 12.23 -2.36
CA LYS A 561 -6.84 13.69 -2.40
C LYS A 561 -7.63 14.25 -3.59
N GLY A 562 -8.77 14.88 -3.30
CA GLY A 562 -9.68 15.45 -4.29
C GLY A 562 -9.18 16.72 -4.98
N GLU A 563 -10.08 17.40 -5.70
CA GLU A 563 -9.74 18.55 -6.56
C GLU A 563 -9.45 19.87 -5.80
N ALA A 564 -9.88 19.95 -4.54
CA ALA A 564 -9.79 21.15 -3.72
C ALA A 564 -8.72 21.02 -2.63
N GLY A 565 -8.27 22.17 -2.12
CA GLY A 565 -7.36 22.25 -0.98
C GLY A 565 -5.88 22.11 -1.32
N MET A 566 -5.04 22.33 -0.31
CA MET A 566 -3.59 22.07 -0.35
C MET A 566 -3.35 20.56 -0.40
N ARG A 567 -2.77 20.07 -1.50
CA ARG A 567 -2.57 18.64 -1.78
C ARG A 567 -1.24 18.40 -2.47
N ALA A 568 -0.65 17.24 -2.25
CA ALA A 568 0.59 16.82 -2.89
C ALA A 568 0.37 16.19 -4.28
N TRP A 569 -0.80 15.60 -4.47
CA TRP A 569 -1.27 14.98 -5.70
C TRP A 569 -2.79 15.09 -5.78
N GLN A 570 -3.35 14.81 -6.96
CA GLN A 570 -4.78 14.84 -7.21
C GLN A 570 -5.23 13.49 -7.74
N ALA A 571 -6.27 12.93 -7.15
CA ALA A 571 -6.91 11.72 -7.68
C ALA A 571 -7.42 11.97 -9.10
N GLU A 572 -7.25 10.96 -9.97
CA GLU A 572 -7.69 11.04 -11.36
C GLU A 572 -9.22 11.21 -11.46
N PRO A 573 -9.73 11.77 -12.57
CA PRO A 573 -11.15 11.91 -12.79
C PRO A 573 -11.91 10.60 -12.58
N GLY A 574 -12.97 10.65 -11.77
CA GLY A 574 -13.81 9.51 -11.45
C GLY A 574 -13.29 8.61 -10.33
N GLU A 575 -12.08 8.81 -9.80
CA GLU A 575 -11.44 7.90 -8.83
C GLU A 575 -11.47 8.42 -7.38
N TYR A 576 -12.43 9.27 -7.02
CA TYR A 576 -12.48 9.95 -5.73
C TYR A 576 -13.01 9.11 -4.56
N TYR A 577 -13.82 8.10 -4.85
CA TYR A 577 -14.46 7.29 -3.81
C TYR A 577 -13.52 6.22 -3.30
N HIS A 578 -13.46 6.08 -1.98
CA HIS A 578 -12.64 5.11 -1.29
C HIS A 578 -13.12 3.69 -1.61
N GLN A 579 -12.19 2.74 -1.76
CA GLN A 579 -12.54 1.33 -1.89
C GLN A 579 -12.90 0.71 -0.53
N THR A 580 -12.43 1.30 0.57
CA THR A 580 -12.57 0.76 1.94
C THR A 580 -13.94 1.00 2.55
N SER A 581 -14.55 2.18 2.34
CA SER A 581 -15.86 2.55 2.93
C SER A 581 -16.87 3.11 1.93
N ALA A 582 -16.54 3.14 0.63
CA ALA A 582 -17.32 3.81 -0.41
C ALA A 582 -17.65 5.29 -0.13
N GLU A 583 -16.92 5.93 0.78
CA GLU A 583 -17.03 7.36 1.03
C GLU A 583 -16.35 8.16 -0.08
N ARG A 584 -16.88 9.35 -0.34
CA ARG A 584 -16.19 10.31 -1.20
C ARG A 584 -15.00 10.87 -0.42
N GLY A 585 -13.79 10.66 -0.95
CA GLY A 585 -12.59 11.29 -0.42
C GLY A 585 -12.57 12.81 -0.62
N GLY A 586 -11.42 13.43 -0.40
CA GLY A 586 -11.27 14.88 -0.44
C GLY A 586 -11.26 15.49 0.96
N ILE A 587 -11.64 16.77 1.03
CA ILE A 587 -11.60 17.54 2.28
C ILE A 587 -12.97 17.58 2.97
N TRP A 588 -12.97 17.54 4.31
CA TRP A 588 -14.19 17.62 5.12
C TRP A 588 -15.02 18.88 4.84
N ARG A 589 -14.35 20.01 4.54
CA ARG A 589 -15.02 21.28 4.18
C ARG A 589 -16.02 21.17 3.02
N ASN A 590 -15.87 20.16 2.15
CA ASN A 590 -16.72 19.98 0.99
C ASN A 590 -17.85 18.94 1.20
N ARG A 591 -18.05 18.45 2.42
CA ARG A 591 -19.13 17.52 2.77
C ARG A 591 -20.24 18.22 3.56
#